data_AF-A0A9D4MZJ4-F1
#
_entry.id   AF-A0A9D4MZJ4-F1
#
_cell.length_a   1.000
_cell.length_b   1.000
_cell.length_c   1.000
_cell.angle_alpha   90.00
_cell.angle_beta   90.00
_cell.angle_gamma   90.00
#
_symmetry.space_group_name_H-M   'P 1'
#
loop_
_entity.id
_entity.type
_entity.pdbx_description
1 polymer ?
#
loop_
_entity_poly.entity_id
_entity_poly.type
_entity_poly.pdbx_seq_one_letter_code
_entity_poly.pdbx_strand_id
1 'polypeptide(L)' 'MLSAYCSKNQTSWDSLLPQVMMAYRATPHSTTSLSPNVMVFGRNVVLPCELATGVAEKSAQTIEEYSLQQRMNIEKSA' A
#
# COMPACT_ATOMS: atom_id res chain seq x y z
N MET A 1 4.70 -7.86 12.27
CA MET A 1 3.34 -7.77 11.70
C MET A 1 2.77 -9.17 11.40
N LEU A 2 3.35 -9.97 10.50
CA LEU A 2 2.82 -11.31 10.17
C LEU A 2 2.74 -12.27 11.37
N SER A 3 3.80 -12.34 12.19
CA SER A 3 3.85 -13.19 13.39
C SER A 3 2.76 -12.90 14.42
N ALA A 4 2.18 -11.70 14.41
CA ALA A 4 1.08 -11.34 15.32
C ALA A 4 -0.25 -11.98 14.93
N TYR A 5 -0.40 -12.41 13.67
CA TYR A 5 -1.61 -13.03 13.14
C TYR A 5 -1.49 -14.55 12.95
N CYS A 6 -0.27 -15.08 12.96
CA CYS A 6 -0.04 -16.51 12.84
C CYS A 6 -0.56 -17.29 14.06
N SER A 7 -1.01 -18.52 13.82
CA SER A 7 -1.39 -19.46 14.89
C SER A 7 -0.21 -19.73 15.85
N LYS A 8 -0.49 -20.28 17.05
CA LYS A 8 0.56 -20.60 18.06
C LYS A 8 1.71 -21.45 17.51
N ASN A 9 1.44 -22.29 16.50
CA ASN A 9 2.44 -23.15 15.87
C ASN A 9 2.95 -22.59 14.53
N GLN A 10 2.61 -21.35 14.20
CA GLN A 10 2.97 -20.66 12.97
C GLN A 10 2.62 -21.46 11.70
N THR A 11 1.56 -22.25 11.71
CA THR A 11 1.19 -23.12 10.58
C THR A 11 0.32 -22.44 9.54
N SER A 12 -0.25 -21.27 9.86
CA SER A 12 -1.22 -20.56 9.02
C SER A 12 -0.63 -19.34 8.29
N TRP A 13 0.69 -19.20 8.31
CA TRP A 13 1.37 -17.99 7.82
C TRP A 13 1.18 -17.79 6.31
N ASP A 14 1.18 -18.87 5.55
CA ASP A 14 1.01 -18.92 4.10
C ASP A 14 -0.39 -18.45 3.69
N SER A 15 -1.41 -18.87 4.46
CA SER A 15 -2.81 -18.51 4.23
C SER A 15 -3.13 -17.06 4.63
N LEU A 16 -2.30 -16.44 5.48
CA LEU A 16 -2.45 -15.06 5.97
C LEU A 16 -1.54 -14.07 5.24
N LEU A 17 -0.47 -14.56 4.61
CA LEU A 17 0.52 -13.74 3.93
C LEU A 17 -0.12 -12.81 2.88
N PRO A 18 -1.05 -13.26 2.01
CA PRO A 18 -1.66 -12.38 1.03
C PRO A 18 -2.37 -11.17 1.65
N GLN A 19 -3.11 -11.38 2.75
CA GLN A 19 -3.87 -10.35 3.45
C GLN A 19 -2.93 -9.36 4.14
N VAL A 20 -1.91 -9.87 4.83
CA VAL A 20 -0.92 -9.03 5.51
C VAL A 20 -0.12 -8.20 4.50
N MET A 21 0.26 -8.80 3.37
CA MET A 21 0.98 -8.08 2.31
C MET A 21 0.10 -7.05 1.60
N MET A 22 -1.21 -7.31 1.45
CA MET A 22 -2.17 -6.32 0.96
C MET A 22 -2.23 -5.11 1.89
N ALA A 23 -2.41 -5.33 3.19
CA ALA A 23 -2.45 -4.25 4.18
C ALA A 23 -1.15 -3.44 4.20
N TYR A 24 0.00 -4.13 4.17
CA TYR A 24 1.32 -3.49 4.11
C TYR A 24 1.47 -2.57 2.89
N ARG A 25 1.08 -3.05 1.70
CA ARG A 25 1.20 -2.28 0.46
C ARG A 25 0.25 -1.08 0.40
N ALA A 26 -0.91 -1.17 1.06
CA ALA A 26 -1.92 -0.11 1.06
C ALA A 26 -1.69 0.96 2.14
N THR A 27 -0.96 0.65 3.21
CA THR A 27 -0.80 1.55 4.36
C THR A 27 0.41 2.48 4.19
N PRO A 28 0.27 3.80 4.41
CA PRO A 28 1.40 4.72 4.44
C PRO A 28 2.44 4.34 5.50
N HIS A 29 3.72 4.37 5.12
CA HIS A 29 4.82 4.15 6.06
C HIS A 29 5.07 5.41 6.89
N SER A 30 5.39 5.27 8.18
CA SER A 30 5.51 6.41 9.11
C SER A 30 6.60 7.42 8.72
N THR A 31 7.72 6.93 8.17
CA THR A 31 8.85 7.80 7.79
C THR A 31 8.58 8.59 6.52
N THR A 32 7.99 7.96 5.50
CA THR A 32 7.81 8.57 4.17
C THR A 32 6.41 9.14 3.99
N SER A 33 5.47 8.82 4.89
CA SER A 33 4.04 9.11 4.76
C SER A 33 3.41 8.58 3.46
N LEU A 34 4.06 7.63 2.79
CA LEU A 34 3.62 7.05 1.52
C LEU A 34 3.48 5.54 1.63
N SER A 35 2.48 4.98 0.94
CA SER A 35 2.31 3.54 0.88
C SER A 35 3.33 2.93 -0.09
N PRO A 36 3.79 1.69 0.14
CA PRO A 36 4.67 1.00 -0.81
C PRO A 36 4.08 0.93 -2.22
N ASN A 37 2.75 0.82 -2.35
CA ASN A 37 2.09 0.79 -3.65
C ASN A 37 2.22 2.13 -4.39
N VAL A 38 2.10 3.26 -3.69
CA VAL A 38 2.33 4.60 -4.27
C VAL A 38 3.79 4.77 -4.66
N MET A 39 4.74 4.25 -3.88
CA MET A 39 6.16 4.37 -4.17
C MET A 39 6.59 3.61 -5.44
N VAL A 40 5.95 2.48 -5.74
CA VAL A 40 6.28 1.64 -6.90
C VAL A 40 5.45 1.99 -8.13
N PHE A 41 4.16 2.29 -7.95
CA PHE A 41 3.20 2.46 -9.05
C PHE A 41 2.59 3.86 -9.14
N GLY A 42 2.89 4.74 -8.19
CA GLY A 42 2.36 6.11 -8.16
C GLY A 42 0.98 6.28 -7.60
N ARG A 43 0.25 5.19 -7.43
CA ARG A 43 -1.15 5.22 -7.05
C ARG A 43 -1.42 4.31 -5.88
N ASN A 44 -2.42 4.67 -5.09
CA ASN A 44 -2.95 3.76 -4.08
C ASN A 44 -3.57 2.53 -4.74
N VAL A 45 -3.45 1.39 -4.08
CA VAL A 45 -4.17 0.19 -4.48
C VAL A 45 -5.63 0.38 -4.08
N VAL A 46 -6.56 0.03 -4.96
CA VAL A 46 -7.99 0.00 -4.61
C VAL A 46 -8.24 -1.30 -3.86
N LEU A 47 -8.66 -1.18 -2.60
CA LEU A 47 -8.99 -2.32 -1.76
C LEU A 47 -10.40 -2.86 -2.08
N PRO A 48 -10.65 -4.17 -1.89
CA PRO A 48 -11.99 -4.73 -2.08
C PRO A 48 -13.07 -4.03 -1.22
N CYS A 49 -12.71 -3.59 -0.01
CA CYS A 49 -13.62 -2.84 0.86
C CYS A 49 -13.97 -1.46 0.29
N GLU A 50 -13.01 -0.75 -0.33
CA GLU A 50 -13.24 0.55 -0.96
C GLU A 50 -14.14 0.44 -2.20
N LEU A 51 -14.04 -0.68 -2.92
CA LEU A 51 -14.95 -0.98 -4.02
C LEU A 51 -16.37 -1.24 -3.51
N ALA A 52 -16.52 -1.98 -2.41
CA ALA A 52 -17.82 -2.27 -1.81
C ALA A 52 -18.50 -1.03 -1.22
N THR A 53 -17.72 -0.09 -0.67
CA THR A 53 -18.24 1.17 -0.11
C THR A 53 -18.41 2.27 -1.15
N GLY A 54 -17.90 2.08 -2.37
CA GLY A 54 -17.96 3.07 -3.45
C GLY A 54 -17.02 4.26 -3.26
N VAL A 55 -16.07 4.18 -2.33
CA VAL A 55 -15.11 5.25 -2.00
C VAL A 55 -13.86 5.20 -2.88
N ALA A 56 -13.71 4.16 -3.71
CA ALA A 56 -12.55 3.99 -4.59
C ALA A 56 -12.33 5.21 -5.49
N GLU A 57 -11.33 6.04 -5.15
CA GLU A 57 -10.92 7.17 -5.97
C GLU A 57 -10.24 6.68 -7.26
N LYS A 58 -10.76 7.14 -8.40
CA LYS A 58 -10.16 6.88 -9.71
C LYS A 58 -8.95 7.78 -9.93
N SER A 59 -7.80 7.45 -9.34
CA SER A 59 -6.55 8.13 -9.68
C SER A 59 -5.93 7.50 -10.93
N ALA A 60 -6.43 7.90 -12.11
CA ALA A 60 -5.71 7.68 -13.36
C ALA A 60 -4.65 8.78 -13.48
N GLN A 61 -3.52 8.62 -12.78
CA GLN A 61 -2.38 9.52 -12.96
C GLN A 61 -1.62 9.15 -14.23
N THR A 62 -1.30 10.15 -15.04
CA THR A 62 -0.43 9.98 -16.20
C THR A 62 0.98 9.66 -15.71
N ILE A 63 1.78 8.92 -16.51
CA ILE A 63 3.17 8.56 -16.16
C ILE A 63 4.00 9.81 -15.80
N GLU A 64 3.75 10.93 -16.48
CA GLU A 64 4.41 12.21 -16.21
C GLU A 64 4.07 12.76 -14.82
N GLU A 65 2.79 12.77 -14.44
CA GLU A 65 2.33 13.19 -13.11
C GLU A 65 2.92 12.32 -12.00
N TYR A 66 3.00 11.00 -12.23
CA TYR A 66 3.65 10.08 -11.32
C TYR A 66 5.13 10.42 -11.11
N SER A 67 5.86 10.67 -12.20
CA SER A 67 7.30 10.95 -12.13
C SER A 67 7.61 12.24 -11.36
N LEU A 68 6.77 13.26 -11.51
CA LEU A 68 6.87 14.52 -10.79
C LEU A 68 6.52 14.35 -9.31
N GLN A 69 5.46 13.61 -9.00
CA GLN A 69 5.06 13.32 -7.63
C GLN A 69 6.16 12.57 -6.86
N GLN A 70 6.81 11.58 -7.47
CA GLN A 70 7.91 10.83 -6.83
C GLN A 70 9.11 11.71 -6.51
N ARG A 71 9.49 12.62 -7.42
CA ARG A 71 10.57 13.57 -7.16
C ARG A 71 10.27 14.45 -5.95
N MET A 72 9.09 15.06 -5.93
CA MET A 72 8.67 15.90 -4.80
C MET A 72 8.61 15.15 -3.47
N ASN A 73 8.20 13.88 -3.51
CA ASN A 73 8.09 13.04 -2.32
C ASN A 73 9.46 12.67 -1.73
N ILE A 74 10.44 12.39 -2.58
CA ILE A 74 11.82 12.10 -2.18
C ILE A 74 12.47 13.34 -1.58
N GLU A 75 12.29 14.51 -2.20
CA GLU A 75 12.83 15.79 -1.72
C GLU A 75 12.25 16.21 -0.37
N LYS A 76 10.97 15.92 -0.11
CA LYS A 76 10.33 16.22 1.19
C LYS A 76 10.74 15.29 2.33
N SER A 77 11.33 14.13 2.02
CA SER A 77 11.75 13.14 3.01
C SER A 77 13.23 13.25 3.38
N ALA A 78 13.97 14.21 2.80
CA ALA A 78 15.37 14.53 3.07
C ALA A 78 15.50 15.72 4.03
#